data_AF-A0A3D3W4M1-F1
#
_entry.id   AF-A0A3D3W4M1-F1
#
_cell.length_a   1.000
_cell.length_b   1.000
_cell.length_c   1.000
_cell.angle_alpha   90.00
_cell.angle_beta   90.00
_cell.angle_gamma   90.00
#
_symmetry.space_group_name_H-M   'P 1'
#
loop_
_entity.id
_entity.type
_entity.pdbx_description
1 polymer ?
#
loop_
_entity_poly.entity_id
_entity_poly.type
_entity_poly.pdbx_seq_one_letter_code
_entity_poly.pdbx_strand_id
1 'polypeptide(L)'
;MELSPGQQNPLREVECELADVELEFVPGTARSLTLSVRGVPVEYDVVRQELVVAGQRAAAPLQAGRQRLRVLCDRTGLEVFASGGLCYVPLPFNVSSQNRSLHVEARGGTAKLQSLVVHELGSAWQRGSER
;
A
#
# COMPACT_ATOMS: atom_id res chain seq x y z
N MET A 1 -1.18 -16.17 -3.60
CA MET A 1 -2.65 -16.00 -3.76
C MET A 1 -2.91 -15.29 -5.07
N GLU A 2 -3.97 -15.62 -5.81
CA GLU A 2 -4.41 -14.81 -6.96
C GLU A 2 -5.41 -13.76 -6.49
N LEU A 3 -5.30 -12.55 -7.04
CA LEU A 3 -6.18 -11.42 -6.80
C LEU A 3 -6.91 -11.11 -8.12
N SER A 4 -8.21 -11.33 -8.12
CA SER A 4 -9.08 -11.14 -9.27
C SER A 4 -10.00 -9.93 -9.09
N PRO A 5 -10.45 -9.28 -10.18
CA PRO A 5 -11.39 -8.17 -10.09
C PRO A 5 -12.68 -8.57 -9.36
N GLY A 6 -13.11 -7.74 -8.40
CA GLY A 6 -14.32 -7.98 -7.61
C GLY A 6 -14.19 -9.09 -6.55
N GLN A 7 -13.01 -9.68 -6.38
CA GLN A 7 -12.75 -10.62 -5.30
C GLN A 7 -12.89 -9.95 -3.93
N GLN A 8 -13.32 -10.72 -2.93
CA GLN A 8 -13.39 -10.26 -1.55
C GLN A 8 -12.01 -9.79 -1.06
N ASN A 9 -11.98 -8.62 -0.43
CA ASN A 9 -10.77 -8.04 0.13
C ASN A 9 -10.13 -9.01 1.16
N PRO A 10 -8.86 -9.43 0.95
CA PRO A 10 -8.17 -10.30 1.90
C PRO A 10 -7.85 -9.60 3.23
N LEU A 11 -7.88 -8.26 3.28
CA LEU A 11 -7.62 -7.46 4.48
C LEU A 11 -8.90 -7.03 5.22
N ARG A 12 -10.08 -7.56 4.86
CA ARG A 12 -11.37 -7.07 5.38
C ARG A 12 -11.54 -7.18 6.91
N GLU A 13 -10.80 -8.08 7.55
CA GLU A 13 -10.85 -8.33 9.01
C GLU A 13 -9.68 -7.63 9.74
N VAL A 14 -8.81 -6.93 9.00
CA VAL A 14 -7.66 -6.20 9.56
C VAL A 14 -8.04 -4.74 9.74
N GLU A 15 -7.94 -4.28 10.98
CA GLU A 15 -8.06 -2.86 11.33
C GLU A 15 -6.75 -2.38 11.95
N CYS A 16 -6.23 -1.25 11.48
CA CYS A 16 -4.99 -0.69 11.99
C CYS A 16 -4.98 0.85 11.89
N GLU A 17 -4.59 1.53 12.97
CA GLU A 17 -4.40 2.99 12.97
C GLU A 17 -3.03 3.37 12.42
N LEU A 18 -1.96 2.72 12.92
CA LEU A 18 -0.58 2.98 12.54
C LEU A 18 -0.03 1.73 11.85
N ALA A 19 0.13 1.79 10.54
CA ALA A 19 0.34 0.59 9.74
C ALA A 19 1.66 0.64 8.97
N ASP A 20 2.32 -0.50 8.90
CA ASP A 20 3.34 -0.81 7.91
C ASP A 20 2.80 -1.95 7.04
N VAL A 21 2.48 -1.63 5.78
CA VAL A 21 1.88 -2.56 4.85
C VAL A 21 2.87 -2.89 3.75
N GLU A 22 3.27 -4.15 3.66
CA GLU A 22 4.15 -4.67 2.63
C GLU A 22 3.38 -5.53 1.65
N LEU A 23 3.53 -5.26 0.35
CA LEU A 23 2.84 -5.94 -0.73
C LEU A 23 3.82 -6.25 -1.87
N GLU A 24 4.04 -7.54 -2.15
CA GLU A 24 4.74 -7.99 -3.35
C GLU A 24 3.78 -8.72 -4.29
N PHE A 25 3.80 -8.36 -5.57
CA PHE A 25 2.98 -9.03 -6.59
C PHE A 25 3.66 -9.11 -7.95
N VAL A 26 3.18 -10.08 -8.74
CA VAL A 26 3.40 -10.17 -10.18
C VAL A 26 2.11 -9.69 -10.87
N PRO A 27 2.15 -8.64 -11.71
CA PRO A 27 0.93 -8.02 -12.25
C PRO A 27 0.04 -8.92 -13.11
N GLY A 28 0.60 -9.95 -13.75
CA GLY A 28 -0.18 -10.88 -14.58
C GLY A 28 -0.89 -10.15 -15.73
N THR A 29 -2.22 -10.25 -15.77
CA THR A 29 -3.06 -9.56 -16.76
C THR A 29 -3.70 -8.28 -16.20
N ALA A 30 -3.52 -7.98 -14.91
CA ALA A 30 -4.07 -6.78 -14.30
C ALA A 30 -3.56 -5.51 -14.99
N ARG A 31 -4.45 -4.53 -15.16
CA ARG A 31 -4.11 -3.19 -15.67
C ARG A 31 -3.71 -2.24 -14.56
N SER A 32 -4.32 -2.40 -13.38
CA SER A 32 -3.87 -1.73 -12.17
C SER A 32 -4.11 -2.59 -10.94
N LEU A 33 -3.37 -2.25 -9.88
CA LEU A 33 -3.64 -2.73 -8.53
C LEU A 33 -3.80 -1.53 -7.62
N THR A 34 -4.75 -1.61 -6.68
CA THR A 34 -4.96 -0.55 -5.69
C THR A 34 -4.78 -1.13 -4.31
N LEU A 35 -3.88 -0.52 -3.53
CA LEU A 35 -3.77 -0.69 -2.09
C LEU A 35 -4.35 0.57 -1.43
N SER A 36 -5.46 0.45 -0.72
CA SER A 36 -6.00 1.55 0.07
C SER A 36 -5.61 1.38 1.52
N VAL A 37 -4.95 2.39 2.08
CA VAL A 37 -4.57 2.42 3.49
C VAL A 37 -5.34 3.54 4.16
N ARG A 38 -6.27 3.18 5.05
CA ARG A 38 -7.13 4.12 5.79
C ARG A 38 -7.87 5.12 4.89
N GLY A 39 -8.30 4.64 3.72
CA GLY A 39 -9.05 5.40 2.72
C GLY A 39 -8.19 6.16 1.71
N VAL A 40 -6.85 6.12 1.83
CA VAL A 40 -5.96 6.72 0.84
C VAL A 40 -5.60 5.68 -0.22
N PRO A 41 -6.02 5.85 -1.49
CA PRO A 41 -5.67 4.92 -2.55
C PRO A 41 -4.21 5.13 -3.01
N VAL A 42 -3.45 4.04 -2.98
CA VAL A 42 -2.15 3.88 -3.63
C VAL A 42 -2.38 2.96 -4.83
N GLU A 43 -2.46 3.54 -6.02
CA GLU A 43 -2.70 2.80 -7.26
C GLU A 43 -1.37 2.56 -7.99
N TYR A 44 -1.18 1.35 -8.51
CA TYR A 44 -0.12 1.01 -9.42
C TYR A 44 -0.69 0.79 -10.83
N ASP A 45 -0.33 1.64 -11.77
CA ASP A 45 -0.65 1.52 -13.20
C ASP A 45 0.36 0.57 -13.85
N VAL A 46 -0.08 -0.65 -14.20
CA VAL A 46 0.78 -1.70 -14.74
C VAL A 46 1.29 -1.35 -16.14
N VAL A 47 0.46 -0.66 -16.93
CA VAL A 47 0.77 -0.33 -18.32
C VAL A 47 1.85 0.74 -18.37
N ARG A 48 1.73 1.77 -17.53
CA ARG A 48 2.71 2.86 -17.45
C ARG A 48 3.88 2.55 -16.52
N GLN A 49 3.75 1.55 -15.66
CA GLN A 49 4.67 1.28 -14.55
C GLN A 49 4.86 2.51 -13.67
N GLU A 50 3.74 3.09 -13.26
CA GLU A 50 3.70 4.30 -12.44
C GLU A 50 2.88 4.05 -11.18
N LEU A 51 3.32 4.67 -10.09
CA LEU A 51 2.55 4.80 -8.88
C LEU A 51 1.69 6.07 -8.96
N VAL A 52 0.44 5.98 -8.56
CA VAL A 52 -0.50 7.10 -8.46
C VAL A 52 -0.97 7.22 -7.01
N VAL A 53 -0.64 8.36 -6.37
CA VAL A 53 -1.03 8.65 -4.98
C VAL A 53 -1.53 10.09 -4.93
N ALA A 54 -2.76 10.29 -4.46
CA ALA A 54 -3.40 11.62 -4.39
C ALA A 54 -3.31 12.41 -5.73
N GLY A 55 -3.44 11.71 -6.86
CA GLY A 55 -3.35 12.29 -8.21
C GLY A 55 -1.93 12.57 -8.71
N GLN A 56 -0.90 12.45 -7.86
CA GLN A 56 0.50 12.56 -8.27
C GLN A 56 0.97 11.24 -8.87
N ARG A 57 1.80 11.33 -9.93
CA ARG A 57 2.37 10.18 -10.62
C ARG A 57 3.88 10.12 -10.40
N ALA A 58 4.41 8.92 -10.17
CA ALA A 58 5.83 8.67 -10.05
C ALA A 58 6.20 7.37 -10.77
N ALA A 59 7.36 7.35 -11.44
CA ALA A 59 7.88 6.16 -12.09
C ALA A 59 8.16 5.06 -11.04
N ALA A 60 7.60 3.88 -11.24
CA ALA A 60 7.74 2.73 -10.36
C ALA A 60 7.97 1.46 -11.20
N PRO A 61 9.14 1.33 -11.86
CA PRO A 61 9.41 0.25 -12.79
C PRO A 61 9.40 -1.11 -12.09
N LEU A 62 8.85 -2.13 -12.77
CA LEU A 62 8.90 -3.51 -12.27
C LEU A 62 10.35 -3.96 -12.09
N GLN A 63 10.63 -4.60 -10.96
CA GLN A 63 11.92 -5.21 -10.66
C GLN A 63 11.81 -6.72 -10.89
N ALA A 64 12.50 -7.24 -11.90
CA ALA A 64 12.43 -8.66 -12.29
C ALA A 64 10.98 -9.16 -12.47
N GLY A 65 10.13 -8.34 -13.12
CA GLY A 65 8.71 -8.66 -13.37
C GLY A 65 7.80 -8.56 -12.14
N ARG A 66 8.30 -8.03 -11.02
CA ARG A 66 7.56 -7.88 -9.76
C ARG A 66 7.46 -6.42 -9.36
N GLN A 67 6.41 -6.09 -8.62
CA GLN A 67 6.28 -4.83 -7.91
C GLN A 67 6.31 -5.10 -6.41
N ARG A 68 7.01 -4.23 -5.68
CA ARG A 68 7.10 -4.21 -4.21
C ARG A 68 6.66 -2.86 -3.73
N LEU A 69 5.53 -2.82 -3.04
CA LEU A 69 5.02 -1.64 -2.36
C LEU A 69 5.24 -1.79 -0.86
N ARG A 70 5.67 -0.71 -0.21
CA ARG A 70 5.63 -0.57 1.24
C ARG A 70 4.97 0.75 1.59
N VAL A 71 3.96 0.73 2.45
CA VAL A 71 3.24 1.92 2.88
C VAL A 71 3.35 2.02 4.39
N LEU A 72 4.00 3.08 4.88
CA LEU A 72 3.95 3.45 6.28
C LEU A 72 2.84 4.48 6.46
N CYS A 73 1.93 4.24 7.38
CA CYS A 73 0.85 5.14 7.70
C CYS A 73 0.94 5.54 9.17
N ASP A 74 1.17 6.83 9.40
CA ASP A 74 1.07 7.46 10.71
C ASP A 74 -0.18 8.38 10.73
N ARG A 75 -0.41 9.09 11.82
CA ARG A 75 -1.57 9.96 12.02
C ARG A 75 -1.62 11.13 11.04
N THR A 76 -0.46 11.61 10.62
CA THR A 76 -0.32 12.84 9.81
C THR A 76 0.11 12.59 8.37
N GLY A 77 0.15 11.34 7.92
CA GLY A 77 0.45 11.06 6.52
C GLY A 77 0.79 9.61 6.22
N LEU A 78 1.08 9.40 4.95
CA LEU A 78 1.60 8.16 4.41
C LEU A 78 2.99 8.39 3.82
N GLU A 79 3.86 7.41 3.97
CA GLU A 79 5.09 7.29 3.20
C GLU A 79 4.98 6.05 2.31
N VAL A 80 5.03 6.25 1.00
CA VAL A 80 4.87 5.16 0.03
C VAL A 80 6.17 4.91 -0.69
N PHE A 81 6.64 3.67 -0.62
CA PHE A 81 7.81 3.17 -1.32
C PHE A 81 7.38 2.17 -2.37
N ALA A 82 7.93 2.27 -3.58
CA ALA A 82 7.69 1.32 -4.66
C ALA A 82 9.01 0.87 -5.29
N SER A 83 8.95 -0.24 -6.02
CA SER A 83 10.05 -0.79 -6.82
C SER A 83 11.31 -1.06 -5.98
N GLY A 84 11.11 -1.56 -4.75
CA GLY A 84 12.21 -1.82 -3.82
C GLY A 84 12.90 -0.56 -3.30
N GLY A 85 12.19 0.57 -3.26
CA GLY A 85 12.70 1.85 -2.74
C GLY A 85 13.23 2.82 -3.80
N LEU A 86 13.16 2.47 -5.09
CA LEU A 86 13.54 3.37 -6.19
C LEU A 86 12.53 4.52 -6.40
N CYS A 87 11.30 4.32 -5.94
CA CYS A 87 10.26 5.33 -5.92
C CYS A 87 9.85 5.60 -4.48
N TYR A 88 9.81 6.87 -4.12
CA TYR A 88 9.33 7.36 -2.83
C TYR A 88 8.33 8.50 -3.05
N VAL A 89 7.16 8.37 -2.42
CA VAL A 89 6.10 9.38 -2.45
C VAL A 89 5.67 9.67 -1.00
N PRO A 90 6.09 10.81 -0.43
CA PRO A 90 5.51 11.31 0.81
C PRO A 90 4.13 11.91 0.54
N LEU A 91 3.17 11.60 1.42
CA LEU A 91 1.85 12.21 1.41
C LEU A 91 1.53 12.76 2.80
N PRO A 92 1.83 14.04 3.07
CA PRO A 92 1.36 14.70 4.28
C PRO A 92 -0.16 14.90 4.20
N PHE A 93 -0.90 14.22 5.07
CA PHE A 93 -2.36 14.27 5.11
C PHE A 93 -2.87 13.80 6.47
N ASN A 94 -3.84 14.51 7.05
CA ASN A 94 -4.46 14.10 8.30
C ASN A 94 -5.40 12.91 8.07
N VAL A 95 -4.91 11.71 8.37
CA VAL A 95 -5.65 10.48 8.15
C VAL A 95 -6.77 10.37 9.20
N SER A 96 -8.02 10.27 8.75
CA SER A 96 -9.18 10.16 9.65
C SER A 96 -9.01 9.02 10.65
N SER A 97 -9.08 9.32 11.95
CA SER A 97 -8.98 8.32 13.02
C SER A 97 -10.12 7.31 13.00
N GLN A 98 -11.24 7.65 12.37
CA GLN A 98 -12.42 6.78 12.23
C GLN A 98 -12.25 5.71 11.14
N ASN A 99 -11.32 5.91 10.19
CA ASN A 99 -11.03 4.92 9.16
C ASN A 99 -9.76 4.15 9.50
N ARG A 100 -9.91 2.88 9.85
CA ARG A 100 -8.82 1.93 10.15
C ARG A 100 -8.75 0.78 9.14
N SER A 101 -9.55 0.86 8.08
CA SER A 101 -9.67 -0.20 7.09
C SER A 101 -8.46 -0.22 6.14
N LEU A 102 -8.10 -1.42 5.72
CA LEU A 102 -7.12 -1.67 4.67
C LEU A 102 -7.82 -2.43 3.54
N HIS A 103 -7.45 -2.14 2.29
CA HIS A 103 -8.03 -2.81 1.12
C HIS A 103 -6.99 -3.05 0.04
N VAL A 104 -7.10 -4.19 -0.63
CA VAL A 104 -6.30 -4.48 -1.82
C VAL A 104 -7.17 -5.10 -2.91
N GLU A 105 -6.97 -4.64 -4.14
CA GLU A 105 -7.72 -5.10 -5.31
C GLU A 105 -6.87 -5.06 -6.58
N ALA A 106 -7.20 -5.93 -7.53
CA ALA A 106 -6.70 -5.88 -8.90
C ALA A 106 -7.83 -5.46 -9.84
N ARG A 107 -7.52 -4.66 -10.87
CA ARG A 107 -8.48 -4.16 -11.86
C ARG A 107 -8.00 -4.46 -13.27
N GLY A 108 -8.96 -4.72 -14.18
CA GLY A 108 -8.69 -4.97 -15.59
C GLY A 108 -7.99 -6.29 -15.92
N GLY A 109 -7.87 -7.18 -14.93
CA GLY A 109 -7.25 -8.51 -15.05
C GLY A 109 -6.84 -9.04 -13.68
N THR A 110 -6.14 -10.17 -13.66
CA THR A 110 -5.70 -10.84 -12.43
C THR A 110 -4.22 -10.59 -12.14
N ALA A 111 -3.88 -10.50 -10.86
CA ALA A 111 -2.50 -10.39 -10.38
C ALA A 111 -2.19 -11.49 -9.36
N LYS A 112 -0.94 -11.95 -9.32
CA LYS A 112 -0.49 -12.94 -8.35
C LYS A 112 0.22 -12.25 -7.18
N LEU A 113 -0.41 -12.25 -6.02
CA LEU A 113 0.22 -11.82 -4.77
C LEU A 113 1.23 -12.87 -4.31
N GLN A 114 2.46 -12.40 -4.12
CA GLN A 114 3.59 -13.16 -3.60
C GLN A 114 3.63 -13.05 -2.08
N SER A 115 3.46 -11.83 -1.56
CA SER A 115 3.32 -11.55 -0.12
C SER A 115 2.36 -10.38 0.10
N LEU A 116 1.68 -10.41 1.25
CA LEU A 116 0.92 -9.31 1.80
C LEU A 116 1.05 -9.40 3.32
N VAL A 117 1.71 -8.43 3.92
CA VAL A 117 2.00 -8.40 5.35
C VAL A 117 1.59 -7.04 5.91
N VAL A 118 0.96 -7.07 7.09
CA VAL A 118 0.57 -5.86 7.82
C VAL A 118 1.17 -5.94 9.21
N HIS A 119 1.91 -4.91 9.59
CA HIS A 119 2.41 -4.71 10.93
C HIS A 119 1.81 -3.44 11.54
N GLU A 120 1.54 -3.47 12.84
CA GLU A 120 1.24 -2.26 13.59
C GLU A 120 2.56 -1.56 13.97
N LEU A 121 2.63 -0.25 13.72
CA LEU A 121 3.82 0.55 14.05
C LEU A 121 3.91 0.79 15.56
N GLY A 122 5.09 0.52 16.13
CA GLY A 122 5.42 0.89 17.49
C GLY A 122 5.76 2.38 17.62
N SER A 123 5.65 2.91 18.84
CA SER A 123 6.17 4.24 19.16
C SER A 123 7.69 4.27 19.00
N ALA A 124 8.20 5.24 18.23
CA ALA A 124 9.64 5.53 18.16
C ALA A 124 10.16 6.25 19.43
N TRP A 125 9.26 6.82 20.23
CA TRP A 125 9.61 7.51 21.47
C TRP A 125 9.67 6.52 22.64
N GLN A 126 10.75 6.57 23.41
CA GLN A 126 10.77 5.98 24.75
C GLN A 126 9.79 6.75 25.62
N ARG A 127 8.87 6.05 26.29
CA ARG A 127 8.12 6.67 27.38
C ARG A 127 9.15 7.01 28.44
N GLY A 128 9.47 8.31 28.60
CA GLY A 128 10.29 8.75 29.71
C GLY A 128 9.68 8.17 30.99
N SER A 129 10.49 7.51 31.82
CA SER A 129 10.05 7.12 33.16
C SER A 129 9.44 8.36 33.81
N GLU A 130 8.16 8.28 34.19
CA GLU A 130 7.53 9.30 35.03
C GLU A 130 8.47 9.54 36.21
N ARG A 131 9.02 10.76 36.30
CA ARG A 131 9.71 11.25 37.48
C ARG A 131 8.78 12.20 38.21
#